data_AF-A0A5R8MCV7-F1
#
_entry.id   AF-A0A5R8MCV7-F1
#
_cell.length_a   1.000
_cell.length_b   1.000
_cell.length_c   1.000
_cell.angle_alpha   90.00
_cell.angle_beta   90.00
_cell.angle_gamma   90.00
#
_symmetry.space_group_name_H-M   'P 1'
#
loop_
_entity.id
_entity.type
_entity.pdbx_description
1 polymer ?
#
loop_
_entity_poly.entity_id
_entity_poly.type
_entity_poly.pdbx_seq_one_letter_code
_entity_poly.pdbx_strand_id
1 'polypeptide(L)'
;MDEPLIDPATAGDVAKCEPQALLDVAGKLTRELLPQLEAARYQVPDLSPAAAGDWDIAQGYAGTVVRARLATCDSLAFVMEQVQRVVDDLAATAGTVLDADQRAGAAPRKE
;
A
#
# COMPACT_ATOMS: atom_id res chain seq x y z
N MET A 1 -28.00 -27.14 11.76
CA MET A 1 -28.47 -26.28 10.66
C MET A 1 -27.26 -25.47 10.27
N ASP A 2 -26.60 -25.85 9.18
CA ASP A 2 -25.42 -25.17 8.65
C ASP A 2 -25.91 -24.07 7.72
N GLU A 3 -25.96 -22.85 8.24
CA GLU A 3 -26.17 -21.67 7.40
C GLU A 3 -24.89 -21.45 6.59
N PRO A 4 -24.94 -21.41 5.25
CA PRO A 4 -23.75 -21.21 4.46
C PRO A 4 -23.18 -19.82 4.75
N LEU A 5 -21.89 -19.79 5.12
CA LEU A 5 -21.13 -18.58 5.49
C LEU A 5 -21.02 -17.54 4.35
N ILE A 6 -21.50 -17.88 3.16
CA ILE A 6 -21.43 -17.08 1.94
C ILE A 6 -22.85 -16.94 1.44
N ASP A 7 -23.33 -15.69 1.39
CA ASP A 7 -24.62 -15.35 0.80
C ASP A 7 -24.60 -15.71 -0.71
N PRO A 8 -25.44 -16.63 -1.20
CA PRO A 8 -25.48 -17.00 -2.61
C PRO A 8 -25.87 -15.84 -3.53
N ALA A 9 -26.46 -14.76 -3.00
CA ALA A 9 -26.72 -13.54 -3.76
C ALA A 9 -25.44 -12.76 -4.11
N THR A 10 -24.38 -12.90 -3.32
CA THR A 10 -23.06 -12.28 -3.59
C THR A 10 -22.01 -13.27 -4.10
N ALA A 11 -22.28 -14.59 -4.02
CA ALA A 11 -21.41 -15.61 -4.61
C ALA A 11 -21.24 -15.49 -6.14
N GLY A 12 -22.17 -14.81 -6.80
CA GLY A 12 -22.13 -14.48 -8.24
C GLY A 12 -21.63 -13.08 -8.56
N ASP A 13 -21.21 -12.29 -7.56
CA ASP A 13 -20.60 -10.98 -7.79
C ASP A 13 -19.16 -11.21 -8.25
N VAL A 14 -19.05 -11.74 -9.46
CA VAL A 14 -17.82 -11.75 -10.24
C VAL A 14 -17.56 -10.29 -10.53
N ALA A 15 -16.93 -9.58 -9.59
CA ALA A 15 -16.27 -8.33 -9.87
C ALA A 15 -15.36 -8.64 -11.06
N LYS A 16 -15.81 -8.28 -12.27
CA LYS A 16 -15.00 -8.38 -13.47
C LYS A 16 -13.84 -7.43 -13.22
N CYS A 17 -12.74 -8.00 -12.74
CA CYS A 17 -11.51 -7.27 -12.52
C CYS A 17 -10.95 -6.94 -13.91
N GLU A 18 -11.44 -5.85 -14.48
CA GLU A 18 -10.92 -5.29 -15.72
C GLU A 18 -9.42 -5.02 -15.50
N PRO A 19 -8.52 -5.59 -16.32
CA PRO A 19 -7.08 -5.39 -16.16
C PRO A 19 -6.69 -3.91 -16.10
N GLN A 20 -7.39 -3.06 -16.86
CA GLN A 20 -7.17 -1.63 -16.87
C GLN A 20 -7.52 -0.98 -15.52
N ALA A 21 -8.57 -1.44 -14.83
CA ALA A 21 -8.93 -0.92 -13.51
C ALA A 21 -7.86 -1.24 -12.47
N LEU A 22 -7.25 -2.42 -12.54
CA LEU A 22 -6.12 -2.82 -11.68
C LEU A 22 -4.89 -1.93 -11.92
N LEU A 23 -4.56 -1.69 -13.20
CA LEU A 23 -3.46 -0.80 -13.58
C LEU A 23 -3.72 0.66 -13.18
N ASP A 24 -4.98 1.14 -13.27
CA ASP A 24 -5.36 2.49 -12.86
C ASP A 24 -5.18 2.67 -11.34
N VAL A 25 -5.56 1.68 -10.54
CA VAL A 25 -5.34 1.69 -9.08
C VAL A 25 -3.84 1.66 -8.76
N ALA A 26 -3.08 0.76 -9.38
CA ALA A 26 -1.62 0.71 -9.24
C ALA A 26 -0.98 2.08 -9.59
N GLY A 27 -1.43 2.70 -10.68
CA GLY A 27 -0.97 4.02 -11.11
C GLY A 27 -1.34 5.16 -10.17
N LYS A 28 -2.49 5.08 -9.47
CA LYS A 28 -2.86 6.06 -8.42
C LYS A 28 -1.98 5.92 -7.19
N LEU A 29 -1.77 4.69 -6.71
CA LEU A 29 -0.91 4.43 -5.56
C LEU A 29 0.52 4.94 -5.81
N THR A 30 1.06 4.73 -7.01
CA THR A 30 2.40 5.19 -7.38
C THR A 30 2.51 6.70 -7.54
N ARG A 31 1.50 7.38 -8.12
CA ARG A 31 1.56 8.82 -8.41
C ARG A 31 1.15 9.70 -7.25
N GLU A 32 0.27 9.22 -6.38
CA GLU A 32 -0.32 10.02 -5.32
C GLU A 32 0.17 9.59 -3.94
N LEU A 33 0.02 8.32 -3.59
CA LEU A 33 0.27 7.85 -2.22
C LEU A 33 1.76 7.72 -1.90
N LEU A 34 2.55 7.06 -2.75
CA LEU A 34 3.99 6.87 -2.51
C LEU A 34 4.74 8.20 -2.34
N PRO A 35 4.53 9.24 -3.19
CA PRO A 35 5.18 10.53 -3.01
C PRO A 35 4.75 11.25 -1.73
N GLN A 36 3.50 11.10 -1.31
CA GLN A 36 3.01 11.69 -0.06
C GLN A 36 3.63 11.02 1.17
N LEU A 37 3.79 9.69 1.16
CA LEU A 37 4.46 8.95 2.22
C LEU A 37 5.96 9.31 2.31
N GLU A 38 6.62 9.43 1.17
CA GLU A 38 8.02 9.88 1.10
C GLU A 38 8.16 11.32 1.61
N ALA A 39 7.26 12.24 1.21
CA ALA A 39 7.25 13.61 1.71
C ALA A 39 7.02 13.67 3.23
N ALA A 40 6.12 12.83 3.77
CA ALA A 40 5.85 12.76 5.21
C ALA A 40 7.11 12.40 6.01
N ARG A 41 7.99 11.55 5.45
CA ARG A 41 9.27 11.17 6.08
C ARG A 41 10.20 12.37 6.30
N TYR A 42 10.19 13.33 5.38
CA TYR A 42 11.00 14.56 5.50
C TYR A 42 10.32 15.66 6.32
N GLN A 43 9.00 15.58 6.52
CA GLN A 43 8.25 16.52 7.35
C GLN A 43 8.37 16.22 8.85
N VAL A 44 8.86 15.04 9.25
CA VAL A 44 9.10 14.73 10.66
C VAL A 44 10.24 15.61 11.18
N PRO A 45 9.96 16.65 11.98
CA PRO A 45 10.92 17.71 12.28
C PRO A 45 12.15 17.13 12.95
N ASP A 46 13.32 17.59 12.52
CA ASP A 46 14.55 17.32 13.27
C ASP A 46 14.51 18.20 14.52
N LEU A 47 14.48 17.57 15.70
CA LEU A 47 14.70 18.33 16.91
C LEU A 47 16.14 18.81 16.89
N SER A 48 16.33 20.13 16.88
CA SER A 48 17.67 20.71 17.01
C SER A 48 18.35 20.13 18.26
N PRO A 49 19.59 19.62 18.16
CA PRO A 49 20.36 19.12 19.30
C PRO A 49 20.48 20.15 20.44
N ALA A 50 20.33 21.45 20.12
CA ALA A 50 20.41 22.56 21.06
C ALA A 50 19.12 22.81 21.88
N ALA A 51 18.03 22.09 21.62
CA ALA A 51 16.80 22.22 22.42
C ALA A 51 16.92 21.59 23.82
N ALA A 52 17.98 20.83 24.06
CA ALA A 52 18.37 20.39 25.40
C ALA A 52 18.94 21.59 26.18
N GLY A 53 18.07 22.44 26.74
CA GLY A 53 18.47 23.26 27.87
C GLY A 53 18.98 22.35 29.01
N ASP A 54 19.89 22.86 29.84
CA ASP A 54 20.65 22.17 30.93
C ASP A 54 19.83 21.37 31.98
N TRP A 55 18.53 21.19 31.77
CA TRP A 55 17.66 20.41 32.62
C TRP A 55 17.65 18.95 32.17
N ASP A 56 18.10 18.04 33.04
CA ASP A 56 18.12 16.57 32.86
C ASP A 56 16.77 16.01 32.35
N ILE A 57 15.67 16.63 32.77
CA ILE A 57 14.30 16.33 32.32
C ILE A 57 14.11 16.65 30.83
N ALA A 58 14.63 17.78 30.35
CA ALA A 58 14.55 18.18 28.95
C ALA A 58 15.36 17.23 28.04
N GLN A 59 16.49 16.69 28.53
CA GLN A 59 17.24 15.66 27.82
C GLN A 59 16.45 14.34 27.69
N GLY A 60 15.75 13.92 28.75
CA GLY A 60 14.88 12.74 28.72
C GLY A 60 13.72 12.85 27.70
N TYR A 61 13.09 14.04 27.62
CA TYR A 61 12.05 14.32 26.62
C TYR A 61 12.63 14.37 25.20
N ALA A 62 13.77 15.04 24.99
CA ALA A 62 14.44 15.08 23.69
C ALA A 62 14.77 13.66 23.18
N GLY A 63 15.34 12.80 24.03
CA GLY A 63 15.63 11.42 23.66
C GLY A 63 14.38 10.59 23.33
N THR A 64 13.26 10.86 24.00
CA THR A 64 11.97 10.19 23.72
C THR A 64 11.40 10.63 22.37
N VAL A 65 11.44 11.93 22.06
CA VAL A 65 10.96 12.45 20.77
C VAL A 65 11.85 11.97 19.62
N VAL A 66 13.17 11.91 19.80
CA VAL A 66 14.09 11.34 18.78
C VAL A 66 13.76 9.86 18.52
N ARG A 67 13.55 9.05 19.56
CA ARG A 67 13.14 7.64 19.40
C ARG A 67 11.78 7.50 18.72
N ALA A 68 10.81 8.33 19.10
CA ALA A 68 9.48 8.34 18.46
C ALA A 68 9.58 8.72 16.99
N ARG A 69 10.44 9.69 16.64
CA ARG A 69 10.74 10.08 15.25
C ARG A 69 11.33 8.91 14.46
N LEU A 70 12.36 8.25 14.99
CA LEU A 70 12.99 7.10 14.31
C LEU A 70 11.96 5.99 14.07
N ALA A 71 11.18 5.63 15.10
CA ALA A 71 10.12 4.62 14.97
C ALA A 71 9.04 5.02 13.95
N THR A 72 8.71 6.32 13.86
CA THR A 72 7.77 6.84 12.86
C THR A 72 8.36 6.73 11.44
N CYS A 73 9.64 7.08 11.25
CA CYS A 73 10.33 6.92 9.98
C CYS A 73 10.41 5.46 9.54
N ASP A 74 10.71 4.54 10.47
CA ASP A 74 10.75 3.10 10.21
C ASP A 74 9.36 2.58 9.80
N SER A 75 8.30 3.04 10.49
CA SER A 75 6.93 2.68 10.15
C SER A 75 6.52 3.20 8.76
N LEU A 76 6.90 4.43 8.42
CA LEU A 76 6.65 5.00 7.09
C LEU A 76 7.39 4.21 6.00
N ALA A 77 8.65 3.85 6.23
CA ALA A 77 9.43 3.03 5.30
C ALA A 77 8.77 1.66 5.06
N PHE A 78 8.30 1.01 6.14
CA PHE A 78 7.56 -0.25 6.04
C PHE A 78 6.26 -0.10 5.23
N VAL A 79 5.46 0.94 5.51
CA VAL A 79 4.21 1.19 4.77
C VAL A 79 4.48 1.44 3.29
N MET A 80 5.51 2.22 2.95
CA MET A 80 5.91 2.42 1.55
C MET A 80 6.28 1.12 0.85
N GLU A 81 7.01 0.23 1.52
CA GLU A 81 7.33 -1.09 0.98
C GLU A 81 6.06 -1.93 0.74
N GLN A 82 5.10 -1.90 1.66
CA GLN A 82 3.83 -2.61 1.48
C GLN A 82 2.99 -2.03 0.33
N VAL A 83 2.96 -0.69 0.18
CA VAL A 83 2.27 -0.05 -0.94
C VAL A 83 2.92 -0.45 -2.27
N GLN A 84 4.26 -0.51 -2.33
CA GLN A 84 4.95 -0.97 -3.54
C GLN A 84 4.62 -2.43 -3.88
N ARG A 85 4.59 -3.32 -2.89
CA ARG A 85 4.17 -4.72 -3.11
C ARG A 85 2.75 -4.82 -3.66
N VAL A 86 1.81 -4.05 -3.12
CA VAL A 86 0.43 -4.00 -3.63
C VAL A 86 0.40 -3.50 -5.08
N VAL A 87 1.20 -2.50 -5.43
CA VAL A 87 1.32 -2.02 -6.83
C VAL A 87 1.82 -3.14 -7.75
N ASP A 88 2.85 -3.87 -7.33
CA ASP A 88 3.44 -4.97 -8.10
C ASP A 88 2.42 -6.12 -8.26
N ASP A 89 1.70 -6.48 -7.20
CA ASP A 89 0.67 -7.52 -7.20
C ASP A 89 -0.51 -7.15 -8.11
N LEU A 90 -0.93 -5.87 -8.11
CA LEU A 90 -1.98 -5.37 -9.01
C LEU A 90 -1.55 -5.47 -10.47
N ALA A 91 -0.29 -5.10 -10.78
CA ALA A 91 0.25 -5.21 -12.14
C ALA A 91 0.38 -6.67 -12.59
N ALA A 92 0.87 -7.55 -11.71
CA ALA A 92 0.94 -8.99 -11.98
C ALA A 92 -0.45 -9.58 -12.23
N THR A 93 -1.42 -9.24 -11.39
CA THR A 93 -2.81 -9.69 -11.53
C THR A 93 -3.41 -9.21 -12.85
N ALA A 94 -3.23 -7.94 -13.21
CA ALA A 94 -3.67 -7.41 -14.50
C ALA A 94 -3.06 -8.19 -15.68
N GLY A 95 -1.76 -8.52 -15.61
CA GLY A 95 -1.09 -9.35 -16.60
C GLY A 95 -1.71 -10.75 -16.71
N THR A 96 -1.96 -11.41 -15.58
CA THR A 96 -2.57 -12.75 -15.60
C THR A 96 -3.98 -12.77 -16.20
N VAL A 97 -4.78 -11.73 -15.96
CA VAL A 97 -6.12 -11.61 -16.54
C VAL A 97 -6.04 -11.34 -18.04
N LEU A 98 -5.15 -10.46 -18.50
CA LEU A 98 -4.92 -10.23 -19.94
C LEU A 98 -4.47 -11.51 -20.66
N ASP A 99 -3.56 -12.28 -20.05
CA ASP A 99 -3.10 -13.55 -20.61
C ASP A 99 -4.20 -14.61 -20.64
N ALA A 100 -5.10 -14.61 -19.65
CA ALA A 100 -6.27 -15.47 -19.63
C ALA A 100 -7.28 -15.08 -20.73
N ASP A 101 -7.56 -13.79 -20.90
CA ASP A 101 -8.46 -13.27 -21.92
C ASP A 101 -7.94 -13.55 -23.33
N GLN A 102 -6.64 -13.36 -23.57
CA GLN A 102 -6.01 -13.70 -24.86
C GLN A 102 -6.14 -15.19 -25.17
N ARG A 103 -5.90 -16.08 -24.19
CA ARG A 103 -6.06 -17.52 -24.37
C ARG A 103 -7.53 -17.91 -24.61
N ALA A 104 -8.47 -17.28 -23.92
CA ALA A 104 -9.89 -17.51 -24.12
C ALA A 104 -10.37 -17.03 -25.50
N GLY A 105 -9.86 -15.91 -26.00
CA GLY A 105 -10.14 -15.39 -27.34
C GLY A 105 -9.48 -16.18 -28.48
N ALA A 106 -8.35 -16.84 -28.21
CA ALA A 106 -7.63 -17.68 -29.17
C ALA A 106 -8.15 -19.14 -29.24
N ALA A 107 -8.96 -19.58 -28.28
CA ALA A 107 -9.59 -20.89 -28.34
C ALA A 107 -10.56 -20.93 -29.54
N PRO A 108 -10.43 -21.90 -30.47
CA PRO A 108 -11.38 -22.01 -31.57
C PRO A 108 -12.76 -22.24 -30.98
N ARG A 109 -13.72 -21.37 -31.32
CA ARG A 109 -15.15 -21.65 -31.08
C ARG A 109 -15.43 -22.97 -31.79
N LYS A 110 -15.53 -24.05 -31.01
CA LYS A 110 -16.05 -25.31 -31.53
C LYS A 110 -17.49 -25.03 -31.96
N GLU A 111 -17.73 -25.29 -33.25
CA GLU A 111 -19.04 -25.39 -33.88
C GLU A 111 -19.99 -26.30 -33.08
#